data_AF-A0A7S4RSM7-F1
#
_entry.id   AF-A0A7S4RSM7-F1
#
_cell.length_a   1.000
_cell.length_b   1.000
_cell.length_c   1.000
_cell.angle_alpha   90.00
_cell.angle_beta   90.00
_cell.angle_gamma   90.00
#
_symmetry.space_group_name_H-M   'P 1'
#
loop_
_entity.id
_entity.type
_entity.pdbx_description
1 polymer ?
#
loop_
_entity_poly.entity_id
_entity_poly.type
_entity_poly.pdbx_seq_one_letter_code
_entity_poly.pdbx_strand_id
1 'polypeptide(L)'
;MYRRNSPKSKRNDTSNDRSNDKNNDKNKNNNNNNNNNNPLNPYIYEEPSTLEEFCTNLPLFIAVILMIVFPILFFLWIYSPQTLGMKQYLYYNEVEGNTGPVYDYMMDDGSGGGEDKSDTDTLDVGFIVRGDGARIVEFYAPWCGHCVHFKPQFIKIANRVHSHPFGENVMFHAISCTAHAKICNHYNIHGYPSVFGLKDGQTNVGEEQLDRSKIGDVGYLLDQLGVMDGKVKDSEEEQDHYKEKDVKPKNLKQPDQKASIPSYTPHDQSTIYKDAATSFQYTLQNSIYMSNGPLSKDKAVALQKWIRLLYMTLPHDDDTSEFNTTWEQLKILRSKFNTAITSKDEMLKLLGLEKEAGSEWSTCRMDNDQFGYTCGLWNLFHIITVGYAEHDDDNGTHHPKDAPPPIQSEVKASIILRNYIDYFFSCRECREHFLKGYDDCAHDVCHRFEKTGENNSSSSSNSQELALWLWEVHNGVNVRLLHELFDREEKGRRPSLEEEERVLWPSRDMCRDCWLEGEGGEGVVA
;
A
#
# COMPACT_ATOMS: atom_id res chain seq x y z
N MET A 1 45.93 -4.46 58.74
CA MET A 1 45.72 -5.20 60.01
C MET A 1 44.30 -5.78 60.05
N TYR A 2 44.16 -6.94 60.71
CA TYR A 2 43.01 -7.47 61.49
C TYR A 2 41.65 -6.74 61.41
N ARG A 3 40.51 -7.39 61.10
CA ARG A 3 39.86 -8.68 61.52
C ARG A 3 39.02 -8.61 62.82
N ARG A 4 37.72 -8.93 62.63
CA ARG A 4 36.83 -9.71 63.55
C ARG A 4 36.38 -8.98 64.85
N ASN A 5 35.29 -9.33 65.54
CA ASN A 5 34.68 -10.66 65.76
C ASN A 5 33.13 -10.72 65.71
N SER A 6 32.61 -11.81 65.15
CA SER A 6 31.36 -12.48 65.57
C SER A 6 31.69 -13.44 66.74
N PRO A 7 30.72 -13.93 67.53
CA PRO A 7 29.89 -15.10 67.17
C PRO A 7 28.46 -15.00 67.78
N LYS A 8 27.59 -16.00 68.02
CA LYS A 8 27.30 -17.44 67.70
C LYS A 8 25.78 -17.59 68.01
N SER A 9 24.95 -18.50 67.50
CA SER A 9 25.06 -19.72 66.67
C SER A 9 23.70 -19.88 65.89
N LYS A 10 23.21 -20.98 65.31
CA LYS A 10 23.52 -22.43 65.39
C LYS A 10 22.93 -23.14 64.14
N ARG A 11 23.75 -23.99 63.50
CA ARG A 11 23.51 -25.35 62.94
C ARG A 11 22.13 -25.76 62.36
N ASN A 12 22.03 -26.60 61.31
CA ASN A 12 23.02 -27.21 60.37
C ASN A 12 22.24 -27.80 59.14
N ASP A 13 22.94 -27.97 58.00
CA ASP A 13 22.94 -29.11 57.03
C ASP A 13 21.62 -29.74 56.48
N THR A 14 21.46 -30.17 55.22
CA THR A 14 22.29 -30.09 53.98
C THR A 14 21.46 -30.44 52.71
N SER A 15 21.88 -29.89 51.55
CA SER A 15 21.86 -30.45 50.16
C SER A 15 20.59 -31.04 49.49
N ASN A 16 20.28 -30.49 48.29
CA ASN A 16 19.87 -31.14 47.02
C ASN A 16 18.63 -32.10 46.97
N ASP A 17 17.82 -32.16 45.90
CA ASP A 17 17.96 -31.61 44.53
C ASP A 17 16.57 -31.37 43.83
N ARG A 18 16.58 -30.72 42.64
CA ARG A 18 15.52 -30.62 41.60
C ARG A 18 14.19 -29.84 41.85
N SER A 19 14.11 -28.67 41.20
CA SER A 19 13.03 -28.18 40.29
C SER A 19 11.53 -28.53 40.49
N ASN A 20 10.67 -27.53 40.70
CA ASN A 20 9.68 -27.02 39.70
C ASN A 20 8.80 -25.84 40.19
N ASP A 21 8.01 -25.27 39.28
CA ASP A 21 7.26 -24.00 39.33
C ASP A 21 6.14 -23.85 40.39
N LYS A 22 5.80 -22.60 40.76
CA LYS A 22 4.51 -21.96 40.36
C LYS A 22 4.31 -20.48 40.76
N ASN A 23 3.32 -19.87 40.11
CA ASN A 23 3.08 -18.42 39.92
C ASN A 23 2.39 -17.62 41.05
N ASN A 24 2.67 -16.30 41.00
CA ASN A 24 1.78 -15.13 41.14
C ASN A 24 1.24 -14.61 42.49
N ASP A 25 0.98 -13.30 42.44
CA ASP A 25 0.86 -12.35 43.55
C ASP A 25 -0.57 -11.98 43.98
N LYS A 26 -0.75 -11.92 45.30
CA LYS A 26 -1.32 -10.84 46.13
C LYS A 26 -2.52 -9.98 45.64
N ASN A 27 -3.47 -9.85 46.58
CA ASN A 27 -4.26 -8.63 46.95
C ASN A 27 -5.43 -8.19 46.02
N LYS A 28 -6.54 -7.61 46.53
CA LYS A 28 -6.87 -7.15 47.90
C LYS A 28 -8.40 -7.09 48.20
N ASN A 29 -8.74 -7.15 49.49
CA ASN A 29 -9.94 -6.61 50.17
C ASN A 29 -11.38 -7.14 49.91
N ASN A 30 -11.86 -7.89 50.91
CA ASN A 30 -13.07 -7.67 51.74
C ASN A 30 -14.53 -7.89 51.25
N ASN A 31 -15.15 -8.84 51.96
CA ASN A 31 -16.45 -8.78 52.68
C ASN A 31 -17.77 -9.18 51.98
N ASN A 32 -18.28 -10.33 52.46
CA ASN A 32 -19.68 -10.62 52.87
C ASN A 32 -20.80 -10.65 51.80
N ASN A 33 -21.75 -11.59 51.80
CA ASN A 33 -21.94 -12.77 52.65
C ASN A 33 -22.87 -13.81 51.98
N ASN A 34 -22.56 -15.10 52.16
CA ASN A 34 -23.43 -16.21 52.59
C ASN A 34 -24.98 -16.08 52.48
N ASN A 35 -25.77 -17.10 52.09
CA ASN A 35 -25.41 -18.51 51.77
C ASN A 35 -26.56 -19.33 51.15
N ASN A 36 -26.18 -20.34 50.35
CA ASN A 36 -26.70 -21.74 50.34
C ASN A 36 -28.19 -22.05 50.62
N ASN A 37 -28.92 -22.66 49.66
CA ASN A 37 -28.98 -24.12 49.45
C ASN A 37 -30.21 -24.57 48.61
N ASN A 38 -30.06 -25.68 47.90
CA ASN A 38 -31.11 -26.40 47.16
C ASN A 38 -31.10 -27.88 47.56
N PRO A 39 -32.22 -28.63 47.50
CA PRO A 39 -32.12 -30.04 47.10
C PRO A 39 -33.30 -30.59 46.25
N LEU A 40 -32.94 -31.33 45.18
CA LEU A 40 -33.41 -32.70 44.81
C LEU A 40 -34.88 -33.12 45.11
N ASN A 41 -35.65 -33.78 44.22
CA ASN A 41 -35.40 -34.40 42.90
C ASN A 41 -36.76 -34.67 42.16
N PRO A 42 -36.88 -35.67 41.25
CA PRO A 42 -37.04 -35.52 39.80
C PRO A 42 -38.49 -35.44 39.28
N TYR A 43 -38.64 -35.14 37.98
CA TYR A 43 -39.81 -35.53 37.18
C TYR A 43 -39.39 -36.21 35.86
N ILE A 44 -40.32 -36.93 35.24
CA ILE A 44 -40.11 -37.91 34.17
C ILE A 44 -40.27 -37.27 32.79
N TYR A 45 -39.50 -37.74 31.79
CA TYR A 45 -39.70 -37.42 30.37
C TYR A 45 -40.76 -38.35 29.76
N GLU A 46 -41.72 -37.77 29.04
CA GLU A 46 -42.56 -38.47 28.07
C GLU A 46 -42.17 -37.99 26.65
N GLU A 47 -42.17 -38.89 25.67
CA GLU A 47 -41.86 -38.54 24.27
C GLU A 47 -43.10 -37.98 23.55
N PRO A 48 -43.02 -36.80 22.91
CA PRO A 48 -44.07 -36.33 22.01
C PRO A 48 -44.03 -37.11 20.69
N SER A 49 -45.19 -37.47 20.16
CA SER A 49 -45.32 -38.28 18.94
C SER A 49 -45.97 -37.50 17.79
N THR A 50 -45.77 -38.02 16.57
CA THR A 50 -46.34 -37.58 15.28
C THR A 50 -45.69 -36.38 14.59
N LEU A 51 -45.89 -36.31 13.26
CA LEU A 51 -45.11 -35.51 12.31
C LEU A 51 -45.86 -34.26 11.80
N GLU A 52 -47.04 -33.95 12.35
CA GLU A 52 -48.02 -33.07 11.68
C GLU A 52 -47.79 -31.57 11.90
N GLU A 53 -47.16 -31.14 13.00
CA GLU A 53 -46.91 -29.70 13.28
C GLU A 53 -45.91 -29.03 12.32
N PHE A 54 -45.08 -29.81 11.62
CA PHE A 54 -44.07 -29.27 10.69
C PHE A 54 -44.68 -28.73 9.40
N CYS A 55 -45.82 -29.26 8.95
CA CYS A 55 -46.41 -28.93 7.66
C CYS A 55 -47.22 -27.62 7.67
N THR A 56 -47.77 -27.20 8.82
CA THR A 56 -48.62 -26.00 8.94
C THR A 56 -47.81 -24.71 9.00
N ASN A 57 -46.58 -24.75 9.52
CA ASN A 57 -45.71 -23.57 9.68
C ASN A 57 -44.81 -23.27 8.47
N LEU A 58 -44.79 -24.13 7.45
CA LEU A 58 -43.95 -23.98 6.26
C LEU A 58 -44.05 -22.60 5.58
N PRO A 59 -45.24 -21.97 5.41
CA PRO A 59 -45.32 -20.62 4.81
C PRO A 59 -44.66 -19.55 5.67
N LEU A 60 -44.76 -19.66 7.00
CA LEU A 60 -44.17 -18.71 7.94
C LEU A 60 -42.64 -18.86 7.98
N PHE A 61 -42.14 -20.10 7.92
CA PHE A 61 -40.73 -20.42 7.88
C PHE A 61 -40.07 -19.91 6.59
N ILE A 62 -40.73 -20.10 5.44
CA ILE A 62 -40.31 -19.54 4.15
C ILE A 62 -40.33 -18.00 4.19
N ALA A 63 -41.34 -17.37 4.80
CA ALA A 63 -41.39 -15.92 4.95
C ALA A 63 -40.26 -15.35 5.81
N VAL A 64 -39.93 -16.00 6.94
CA VAL A 64 -38.76 -15.64 7.78
C VAL A 64 -37.46 -15.81 7.00
N ILE A 65 -37.32 -16.89 6.21
CA ILE A 65 -36.16 -17.08 5.35
C ILE A 65 -36.07 -15.95 4.31
N LEU A 66 -37.15 -15.61 3.61
CA LEU A 66 -37.11 -14.60 2.54
C LEU A 66 -37.02 -13.14 3.02
N MET A 67 -37.55 -12.80 4.20
CA MET A 67 -37.57 -11.42 4.70
C MET A 67 -36.52 -11.10 5.77
N ILE A 68 -35.91 -12.10 6.42
CA ILE A 68 -34.90 -11.89 7.46
C ILE A 68 -33.60 -12.59 7.08
N VAL A 69 -33.63 -13.90 6.82
CA VAL A 69 -32.39 -14.65 6.57
C VAL A 69 -31.78 -14.30 5.21
N PHE A 70 -32.57 -14.15 4.15
CA PHE A 70 -32.07 -13.85 2.81
C PHE A 70 -31.51 -12.43 2.71
N PRO A 71 -32.12 -11.36 3.26
CA PRO A 71 -31.48 -10.06 3.33
C PRO A 71 -30.22 -10.05 4.20
N ILE A 72 -30.19 -10.77 5.32
CA ILE A 72 -28.98 -10.87 6.16
C ILE A 72 -27.87 -11.62 5.44
N LEU A 73 -28.16 -12.76 4.78
CA LEU A 73 -27.18 -13.49 3.98
C LEU A 73 -26.73 -12.70 2.75
N PHE A 74 -27.62 -11.94 2.11
CA PHE A 74 -27.28 -11.07 0.98
C PHE A 74 -26.39 -9.90 1.41
N PHE A 75 -26.66 -9.29 2.57
CA PHE A 75 -25.73 -8.33 3.19
C PHE A 75 -24.40 -8.99 3.57
N LEU A 76 -24.40 -10.14 4.24
CA LEU A 76 -23.17 -10.88 4.59
C LEU A 76 -22.40 -11.41 3.36
N TRP A 77 -23.05 -11.51 2.20
CA TRP A 77 -22.43 -11.85 0.92
C TRP A 77 -21.86 -10.62 0.21
N ILE A 78 -22.60 -9.50 0.17
CA ILE A 78 -22.09 -8.19 -0.33
C ILE A 78 -20.89 -7.70 0.50
N TYR A 79 -20.95 -7.87 1.82
CA TYR A 79 -19.89 -7.57 2.79
C TYR A 79 -19.05 -8.83 3.13
N SER A 80 -19.04 -9.85 2.27
CA SER A 80 -18.15 -11.00 2.43
C SER A 80 -16.69 -10.56 2.23
N PRO A 81 -15.72 -11.11 2.97
CA PRO A 81 -14.30 -10.91 2.67
C PRO A 81 -13.92 -11.24 1.21
N GLN A 82 -14.66 -12.14 0.55
CA GLN A 82 -14.44 -12.49 -0.86
C GLN A 82 -14.73 -11.31 -1.81
N THR A 83 -15.84 -10.57 -1.64
CA THR A 83 -16.19 -9.42 -2.50
C THR A 83 -15.30 -8.21 -2.24
N LEU A 84 -14.88 -8.01 -0.98
CA LEU A 84 -13.89 -6.99 -0.60
C LEU A 84 -12.48 -7.32 -1.12
N GLY A 85 -12.11 -8.60 -1.18
CA GLY A 85 -10.79 -9.06 -1.64
C GLY A 85 -10.48 -8.78 -3.10
N MET A 86 -11.49 -8.76 -3.99
CA MET A 86 -11.29 -8.57 -5.43
C MET A 86 -10.66 -7.20 -5.79
N LYS A 87 -10.80 -6.20 -4.90
CA LYS A 87 -10.26 -4.84 -5.07
C LYS A 87 -8.74 -4.73 -4.96
N GLN A 88 -8.06 -5.76 -4.48
CA GLN A 88 -6.59 -5.75 -4.38
C GLN A 88 -5.88 -6.17 -5.69
N TYR A 89 -6.64 -6.52 -6.74
CA TYR A 89 -6.15 -7.19 -7.93
C TYR A 89 -6.35 -6.37 -9.21
N LEU A 90 -5.33 -6.33 -10.09
CA LEU A 90 -5.41 -5.60 -11.36
C LEU A 90 -5.88 -6.46 -12.53
N TYR A 91 -5.54 -7.74 -12.58
CA TYR A 91 -5.77 -8.61 -13.75
C TYR A 91 -7.02 -9.47 -13.65
N TYR A 92 -7.66 -9.53 -12.47
CA TYR A 92 -8.96 -10.16 -12.31
C TYR A 92 -10.02 -9.47 -13.18
N ASN A 93 -10.87 -10.27 -13.84
CA ASN A 93 -12.03 -9.84 -14.59
C ASN A 93 -13.24 -10.66 -14.10
N GLU A 94 -14.29 -10.00 -13.62
CA GLU A 94 -15.56 -10.66 -13.22
C GLU A 94 -16.38 -11.19 -14.42
N VAL A 95 -15.93 -10.93 -15.66
CA VAL A 95 -16.72 -11.12 -16.88
C VAL A 95 -16.67 -12.57 -17.38
N GLU A 96 -17.67 -13.35 -16.97
CA GLU A 96 -18.15 -14.57 -17.62
C GLU A 96 -17.08 -15.63 -17.94
N GLY A 97 -16.16 -15.88 -17.01
CA GLY A 97 -15.27 -17.05 -17.03
C GLY A 97 -14.12 -17.01 -18.05
N ASN A 98 -13.99 -15.94 -18.84
CA ASN A 98 -12.80 -15.71 -19.67
C ASN A 98 -11.70 -15.06 -18.83
N THR A 99 -10.85 -15.89 -18.22
CA THR A 99 -9.54 -15.44 -17.74
C THR A 99 -8.74 -14.88 -18.92
N GLY A 100 -8.09 -13.72 -18.72
CA GLY A 100 -7.21 -13.15 -19.73
C GLY A 100 -5.96 -14.01 -19.93
N PRO A 101 -5.10 -13.67 -20.91
CA PRO A 101 -3.83 -14.36 -21.12
C PRO A 101 -2.81 -14.12 -19.99
N VAL A 102 -3.19 -13.40 -18.93
CA VAL A 102 -2.41 -13.12 -17.73
C VAL A 102 -3.24 -13.58 -16.53
N TYR A 103 -2.67 -14.44 -15.68
CA TYR A 103 -3.34 -14.98 -14.50
C TYR A 103 -2.90 -14.22 -13.23
N ASP A 104 -3.83 -13.54 -12.58
CA ASP A 104 -3.60 -12.93 -11.27
C ASP A 104 -3.51 -14.02 -10.19
N TYR A 105 -2.55 -13.92 -9.28
CA TYR A 105 -2.39 -14.90 -8.20
C TYR A 105 -3.40 -14.65 -7.08
N MET A 106 -4.25 -15.64 -6.83
CA MET A 106 -5.18 -15.69 -5.71
C MET A 106 -4.90 -16.94 -4.88
N MET A 107 -5.02 -16.83 -3.55
CA MET A 107 -5.01 -18.00 -2.66
C MET A 107 -6.27 -18.82 -2.90
N ASP A 108 -6.14 -20.13 -3.10
CA ASP A 108 -7.26 -21.04 -3.26
C ASP A 108 -8.06 -21.12 -1.95
N ASP A 109 -9.37 -20.84 -1.99
CA ASP A 109 -10.18 -20.57 -0.80
C ASP A 109 -10.69 -21.83 -0.06
N GLY A 110 -10.06 -22.97 -0.32
CA GLY A 110 -10.34 -24.25 0.34
C GLY A 110 -11.59 -24.95 -0.17
N SER A 111 -12.17 -24.48 -1.27
CA SER A 111 -13.29 -25.15 -1.96
C SER A 111 -12.88 -26.48 -2.64
N GLY A 112 -11.58 -26.71 -2.85
CA GLY A 112 -11.02 -27.99 -3.28
C GLY A 112 -10.97 -29.03 -2.13
N GLY A 113 -11.84 -30.04 -2.19
CA GLY A 113 -11.93 -31.08 -1.15
C GLY A 113 -10.74 -32.03 -1.08
N GLY A 114 -9.75 -31.71 -0.24
CA GLY A 114 -8.62 -32.57 0.12
C GLY A 114 -8.24 -32.45 1.59
N GLU A 115 -8.04 -33.59 2.27
CA GLU A 115 -7.71 -33.62 3.70
C GLU A 115 -6.20 -33.49 3.95
N ASP A 116 -5.71 -32.26 4.07
CA ASP A 116 -4.64 -31.94 5.05
C ASP A 116 -4.77 -30.49 5.54
N LYS A 117 -5.02 -30.30 6.84
CA LYS A 117 -5.12 -28.98 7.48
C LYS A 117 -3.97 -28.79 8.45
N SER A 118 -2.77 -28.60 7.88
CA SER A 118 -1.57 -28.17 8.59
C SER A 118 -1.57 -26.65 8.80
N ASP A 119 -1.43 -26.22 10.05
CA ASP A 119 -1.48 -24.83 10.49
C ASP A 119 -0.14 -24.09 10.18
N THR A 120 0.02 -23.67 8.93
CA THR A 120 1.11 -22.82 8.40
C THR A 120 0.53 -22.01 7.24
N ASP A 121 0.67 -20.69 7.11
CA ASP A 121 1.90 -19.86 7.02
C ASP A 121 3.01 -20.42 6.11
N THR A 122 2.68 -21.39 5.24
CA THR A 122 3.54 -21.78 4.12
C THR A 122 3.35 -20.81 2.98
N LEU A 123 4.43 -20.15 2.58
CA LEU A 123 4.47 -19.27 1.42
C LEU A 123 4.32 -20.11 0.14
N ASP A 124 3.12 -20.23 -0.43
CA ASP A 124 2.91 -21.07 -1.62
C ASP A 124 3.37 -20.42 -2.93
N VAL A 125 4.69 -20.23 -3.02
CA VAL A 125 5.43 -20.01 -4.27
C VAL A 125 5.18 -21.12 -5.31
N GLY A 126 4.52 -22.21 -4.92
CA GLY A 126 4.10 -23.28 -5.81
C GLY A 126 3.29 -22.84 -7.02
N PHE A 127 2.54 -21.73 -6.98
CA PHE A 127 1.89 -21.19 -8.19
C PHE A 127 2.90 -20.71 -9.25
N ILE A 128 4.03 -20.14 -8.81
CA ILE A 128 5.11 -19.64 -9.66
C ILE A 128 6.01 -20.78 -10.14
N VAL A 129 6.01 -21.92 -9.44
CA VAL A 129 7.03 -22.98 -9.57
C VAL A 129 6.48 -24.32 -10.07
N ARG A 130 5.23 -24.68 -9.76
CA ARG A 130 4.60 -25.94 -10.18
C ARG A 130 3.95 -25.79 -11.55
N GLY A 131 4.10 -26.80 -12.40
CA GLY A 131 3.62 -26.82 -13.78
C GLY A 131 4.75 -26.69 -14.79
N ASP A 132 4.53 -27.26 -15.97
CA ASP A 132 5.53 -27.32 -17.04
C ASP A 132 5.50 -26.03 -17.88
N GLY A 133 6.66 -25.59 -18.38
CA GLY A 133 6.80 -24.41 -19.24
C GLY A 133 7.47 -23.22 -18.57
N ALA A 134 7.89 -22.27 -19.40
CA ALA A 134 8.52 -21.03 -18.98
C ALA A 134 7.46 -19.99 -18.55
N ARG A 135 7.84 -19.04 -17.69
CA ARG A 135 6.90 -18.06 -17.12
C ARG A 135 7.43 -16.64 -17.18
N ILE A 136 6.51 -15.68 -17.32
CA ILE A 136 6.77 -14.25 -17.11
C ILE A 136 5.84 -13.77 -15.99
N VAL A 137 6.41 -13.17 -14.94
CA VAL A 137 5.68 -12.77 -13.73
C VAL A 137 5.82 -11.27 -13.52
N GLU A 138 4.72 -10.53 -13.46
CA GLU A 138 4.70 -9.15 -12.97
C GLU A 138 4.37 -9.11 -11.47
N PHE A 139 5.24 -8.46 -10.70
CA PHE A 139 4.97 -8.02 -9.35
C PHE A 139 4.52 -6.55 -9.38
N TYR A 140 3.29 -6.30 -8.95
CA TYR A 140 2.61 -5.01 -9.10
C TYR A 140 1.96 -4.53 -7.80
N ALA A 141 1.44 -3.31 -7.80
CA ALA A 141 0.50 -2.84 -6.78
C ALA A 141 -0.68 -2.08 -7.42
N PRO A 142 -1.94 -2.34 -7.02
CA PRO A 142 -3.13 -1.81 -7.71
C PRO A 142 -3.29 -0.29 -7.63
N TRP A 143 -2.70 0.35 -6.62
CA TRP A 143 -2.66 1.81 -6.49
C TRP A 143 -1.57 2.49 -7.33
N CYS A 144 -0.66 1.72 -7.93
CA CYS A 144 0.47 2.27 -8.67
C CYS A 144 0.03 2.62 -10.10
N GLY A 145 -0.05 3.91 -10.42
CA GLY A 145 -0.43 4.38 -11.77
C GLY A 145 0.41 3.75 -12.90
N HIS A 146 1.70 3.48 -12.66
CA HIS A 146 2.54 2.78 -13.63
C HIS A 146 2.15 1.31 -13.83
N CYS A 147 1.69 0.60 -12.79
CA CYS A 147 1.10 -0.75 -12.93
C CYS A 147 -0.24 -0.70 -13.67
N VAL A 148 -1.12 0.25 -13.29
CA VAL A 148 -2.43 0.46 -13.95
C VAL A 148 -2.27 0.75 -15.45
N HIS A 149 -1.29 1.58 -15.83
CA HIS A 149 -0.97 1.87 -17.23
C HIS A 149 -0.18 0.75 -17.93
N PHE A 150 0.53 -0.10 -17.20
CA PHE A 150 1.24 -1.25 -17.75
C PHE A 150 0.33 -2.46 -18.02
N LYS A 151 -0.73 -2.69 -17.21
CA LYS A 151 -1.76 -3.74 -17.42
C LYS A 151 -2.16 -3.95 -18.90
N PRO A 152 -2.64 -2.92 -19.63
CA PRO A 152 -3.06 -3.09 -21.02
C PRO A 152 -1.89 -3.40 -21.98
N GLN A 153 -0.64 -3.11 -21.62
CA GLN A 153 0.53 -3.48 -22.42
C GLN A 153 0.97 -4.91 -22.11
N PHE A 154 1.01 -5.32 -20.83
CA PHE A 154 1.35 -6.69 -20.45
C PHE A 154 0.38 -7.71 -21.06
N ILE A 155 -0.92 -7.41 -21.07
CA ILE A 155 -1.94 -8.21 -21.78
C ILE A 155 -1.66 -8.29 -23.30
N LYS A 156 -1.27 -7.17 -23.94
CA LYS A 156 -0.91 -7.18 -25.38
C LYS A 156 0.35 -8.01 -25.67
N ILE A 157 1.31 -7.99 -24.75
CA ILE A 157 2.57 -8.76 -24.85
C ILE A 157 2.30 -10.25 -24.66
N ALA A 158 1.48 -10.64 -23.67
CA ALA A 158 1.05 -12.02 -23.48
C ALA A 158 0.39 -12.59 -24.76
N ASN A 159 -0.60 -11.90 -25.31
CA ASN A 159 -1.23 -12.26 -26.59
C ASN A 159 -0.22 -12.41 -27.75
N ARG A 160 0.79 -11.54 -27.83
CA ARG A 160 1.84 -11.58 -28.86
C ARG A 160 2.78 -12.78 -28.68
N VAL A 161 3.17 -13.09 -27.44
CA VAL A 161 4.01 -14.27 -27.13
C VAL A 161 3.24 -15.56 -27.40
N HIS A 162 1.98 -15.68 -26.97
CA HIS A 162 1.12 -16.83 -27.28
C HIS A 162 0.86 -17.00 -28.78
N SER A 163 0.94 -15.91 -29.56
CA SER A 163 0.84 -15.96 -31.03
C SER A 163 2.15 -16.36 -31.74
N HIS A 164 3.25 -16.54 -31.00
CA HIS A 164 4.57 -16.87 -31.56
C HIS A 164 4.82 -18.39 -31.52
N PRO A 165 5.42 -19.03 -32.56
CA PRO A 165 5.61 -20.49 -32.62
C PRO A 165 6.41 -21.13 -31.48
N PHE A 166 7.13 -20.33 -30.69
CA PHE A 166 7.89 -20.79 -29.52
C PHE A 166 7.30 -20.32 -28.17
N GLY A 167 6.21 -19.54 -28.19
CA GLY A 167 5.63 -18.88 -27.01
C GLY A 167 4.29 -19.44 -26.53
N GLU A 168 3.72 -20.44 -27.20
CA GLU A 168 2.45 -21.09 -26.81
C GLU A 168 2.46 -21.61 -25.35
N ASN A 169 3.59 -22.17 -24.91
CA ASN A 169 3.78 -22.69 -23.55
C ASN A 169 4.41 -21.67 -22.56
N VAL A 170 4.33 -20.37 -22.84
CA VAL A 170 4.83 -19.33 -21.92
C VAL A 170 3.67 -18.77 -21.10
N MET A 171 3.63 -19.08 -19.80
CA MET A 171 2.57 -18.58 -18.91
C MET A 171 2.87 -17.16 -18.45
N PHE A 172 1.86 -16.29 -18.45
CA PHE A 172 1.95 -14.95 -17.87
C PHE A 172 1.18 -14.90 -16.56
N HIS A 173 1.85 -14.43 -15.51
CA HIS A 173 1.26 -14.29 -14.18
C HIS A 173 1.41 -12.86 -13.67
N ALA A 174 0.51 -12.46 -12.79
CA ALA A 174 0.59 -11.19 -12.07
C ALA A 174 0.38 -11.43 -10.57
N ILE A 175 1.08 -10.67 -9.73
CA ILE A 175 1.06 -10.80 -8.28
C ILE A 175 0.91 -9.42 -7.64
N SER A 176 -0.24 -9.19 -6.99
CA SER A 176 -0.46 -8.00 -6.17
C SER A 176 0.39 -8.06 -4.92
N CYS A 177 1.43 -7.23 -4.83
CA CYS A 177 2.24 -7.06 -3.63
C CYS A 177 1.50 -6.33 -2.50
N THR A 178 0.27 -5.86 -2.75
CA THR A 178 -0.65 -5.34 -1.73
C THR A 178 -1.49 -6.43 -1.07
N ALA A 179 -1.71 -7.56 -1.75
CA ALA A 179 -2.37 -8.75 -1.19
C ALA A 179 -1.37 -9.83 -0.73
N HIS A 180 -0.18 -9.87 -1.35
CA HIS A 180 0.80 -10.95 -1.19
C HIS A 180 2.17 -10.41 -0.76
N ALA A 181 2.19 -9.48 0.20
CA ALA A 181 3.41 -8.79 0.61
C ALA A 181 4.53 -9.75 1.08
N LYS A 182 4.19 -10.91 1.65
CA LYS A 182 5.17 -11.97 2.00
C LYS A 182 5.87 -12.57 0.77
N ILE A 183 5.17 -12.74 -0.36
CA ILE A 183 5.74 -13.29 -1.61
C ILE A 183 6.68 -12.27 -2.24
N CYS A 184 6.27 -11.01 -2.29
CA CYS A 184 7.11 -9.94 -2.85
C CYS A 184 8.36 -9.66 -1.99
N ASN A 185 8.27 -9.81 -0.66
CA ASN A 185 9.44 -9.74 0.21
C ASN A 185 10.37 -10.95 0.03
N HIS A 186 9.85 -12.16 -0.22
CA HIS A 186 10.65 -13.35 -0.53
C HIS A 186 11.45 -13.19 -1.83
N TYR A 187 10.81 -12.69 -2.89
CA TYR A 187 11.49 -12.36 -4.16
C TYR A 187 12.13 -10.97 -4.19
N ASN A 188 12.31 -10.33 -3.02
CA ASN A 188 13.12 -9.12 -2.85
C ASN A 188 12.70 -7.95 -3.78
N ILE A 189 11.39 -7.70 -3.91
CA ILE A 189 10.81 -6.75 -4.87
C ILE A 189 10.83 -5.31 -4.32
N HIS A 190 11.85 -4.52 -4.71
CA HIS A 190 12.06 -3.12 -4.25
C HIS A 190 11.27 -2.04 -5.03
N GLY A 191 10.28 -2.42 -5.83
CA GLY A 191 9.40 -1.46 -6.52
C GLY A 191 8.52 -2.07 -7.60
N TYR A 192 7.50 -1.31 -8.00
CA TYR A 192 6.44 -1.76 -8.92
C TYR A 192 6.30 -0.79 -10.11
N PRO A 193 6.01 -1.29 -11.33
CA PRO A 193 5.96 -2.70 -11.73
C PRO A 193 7.36 -3.33 -11.84
N SER A 194 7.49 -4.61 -11.46
CA SER A 194 8.72 -5.38 -11.71
C SER A 194 8.40 -6.73 -12.35
N VAL A 195 9.03 -7.00 -13.49
CA VAL A 195 8.75 -8.19 -14.32
C VAL A 195 9.97 -9.10 -14.38
N PHE A 196 9.76 -10.40 -14.21
CA PHE A 196 10.81 -11.41 -14.20
C PHE A 196 10.46 -12.57 -15.12
N GLY A 197 11.49 -13.22 -15.68
CA GLY A 197 11.37 -14.47 -16.42
C GLY A 197 11.80 -15.67 -15.57
N LEU A 198 11.17 -16.82 -15.81
CA LEU A 198 11.60 -18.12 -15.30
C LEU A 198 11.68 -19.08 -16.49
N LYS A 199 12.85 -19.70 -16.71
CA LYS A 199 12.98 -20.79 -17.67
C LYS A 199 12.19 -22.02 -17.16
N ASP A 200 11.85 -22.92 -18.07
CA ASP A 200 11.16 -24.16 -17.72
C ASP A 200 11.94 -24.95 -16.65
N GLY A 201 11.23 -25.51 -15.68
CA GLY A 201 11.79 -26.20 -14.50
C GLY A 201 12.53 -25.31 -13.47
N GLN A 202 12.61 -23.99 -13.63
CA GLN A 202 13.25 -23.13 -12.61
C GLN A 202 12.32 -22.83 -11.42
N THR A 203 12.82 -23.08 -10.20
CA THR A 203 12.07 -22.85 -8.95
C THR A 203 12.22 -21.45 -8.37
N ASN A 204 13.17 -20.68 -8.89
CA ASN A 204 13.46 -19.34 -8.43
C ASN A 204 13.08 -18.37 -9.54
N VAL A 205 12.27 -17.36 -9.21
CA VAL A 205 12.23 -16.11 -9.97
C VAL A 205 13.69 -15.63 -10.09
N GLY A 206 14.17 -15.37 -11.31
CA GLY A 206 15.59 -15.20 -11.59
C GLY A 206 16.26 -14.10 -10.76
N GLU A 207 17.56 -14.22 -10.52
CA GLU A 207 18.36 -13.22 -9.77
C GLU A 207 18.37 -11.83 -10.44
N GLU A 208 17.96 -11.75 -11.70
CA GLU A 208 17.92 -10.53 -12.52
C GLU A 208 16.51 -10.22 -13.04
N GLN A 209 16.12 -8.94 -12.95
CA GLN A 209 14.86 -8.39 -13.44
C GLN A 209 14.91 -8.21 -14.97
N LEU A 210 13.84 -8.52 -15.70
CA LEU A 210 13.81 -8.33 -17.16
C LEU A 210 13.93 -6.84 -17.54
N ASP A 211 14.66 -6.55 -18.62
CA ASP A 211 14.85 -5.19 -19.11
C ASP A 211 13.53 -4.59 -19.61
N ARG A 212 12.93 -3.72 -18.80
CA ARG A 212 11.65 -3.06 -19.07
C ARG A 212 11.62 -2.28 -20.38
N SER A 213 12.77 -1.81 -20.89
CA SER A 213 12.83 -1.15 -22.21
C SER A 213 12.62 -2.14 -23.38
N LYS A 214 12.90 -3.43 -23.15
CA LYS A 214 12.81 -4.51 -24.14
C LYS A 214 11.62 -5.46 -23.93
N ILE A 215 10.83 -5.31 -22.86
CA ILE A 215 9.65 -6.16 -22.59
C ILE A 215 8.59 -6.12 -23.73
N GLY A 216 8.61 -5.10 -24.60
CA GLY A 216 7.78 -5.07 -25.82
C GLY A 216 8.26 -5.97 -26.97
N ASP A 217 9.49 -6.49 -26.90
CA ASP A 217 10.13 -7.36 -27.90
C ASP A 217 9.93 -8.84 -27.53
N VAL A 218 9.15 -9.55 -28.35
CA VAL A 218 8.85 -10.97 -28.19
C VAL A 218 10.10 -11.84 -28.36
N GLY A 219 11.03 -11.46 -29.24
CA GLY A 219 12.29 -12.20 -29.46
C GLY A 219 13.18 -12.14 -28.23
N TYR A 220 13.33 -10.95 -27.63
CA TYR A 220 14.03 -10.77 -26.36
C TYR A 220 13.41 -11.61 -25.24
N LEU A 221 12.09 -11.57 -25.06
CA LEU A 221 11.42 -12.38 -24.02
C LEU A 221 11.66 -13.89 -24.21
N LEU A 222 11.51 -14.41 -25.43
CA LEU A 222 11.69 -15.85 -25.71
C LEU A 222 13.14 -16.32 -25.55
N ASP A 223 14.11 -15.44 -25.83
CA ASP A 223 15.55 -15.67 -25.63
C ASP A 223 15.90 -15.78 -24.13
N GLN A 224 15.46 -14.81 -23.34
CA GLN A 224 15.71 -14.80 -21.88
C GLN A 224 15.05 -15.98 -21.17
N LEU A 225 13.91 -16.47 -21.67
CA LEU A 225 13.27 -17.71 -21.20
C LEU A 225 13.92 -19.00 -21.73
N GLY A 226 14.83 -18.93 -22.70
CA GLY A 226 15.49 -20.08 -23.31
C GLY A 226 14.58 -20.99 -24.14
N VAL A 227 13.34 -20.57 -24.45
CA VAL A 227 12.37 -21.45 -25.13
C VAL A 227 12.67 -21.68 -26.62
N MET A 228 13.62 -20.91 -27.16
CA MET A 228 14.22 -21.07 -28.49
C MET A 228 15.51 -21.90 -28.50
N ASP A 229 16.07 -22.24 -27.33
CA ASP A 229 17.35 -22.96 -27.21
C ASP A 229 17.28 -24.31 -27.95
N GLY A 230 18.23 -24.54 -28.87
CA GLY A 230 18.31 -25.76 -29.67
C GLY A 230 17.23 -25.96 -30.75
N LYS A 231 16.21 -25.09 -30.82
CA LYS A 231 15.16 -25.12 -31.86
C LYS A 231 15.51 -24.31 -33.10
N VAL A 232 16.35 -23.27 -32.95
CA VAL A 232 16.91 -22.53 -34.10
C VAL A 232 17.93 -23.42 -34.81
N LYS A 233 17.47 -24.16 -35.82
CA LYS A 233 18.32 -24.82 -36.81
C LYS A 233 17.94 -24.35 -38.20
N ASP A 234 18.99 -23.90 -38.90
CA ASP A 234 19.06 -23.51 -40.30
C ASP A 234 18.38 -22.15 -40.67
N SER A 235 19.21 -21.27 -41.23
CA SER A 235 18.93 -19.93 -41.78
C SER A 235 18.72 -18.76 -40.81
N GLU A 236 19.42 -17.66 -41.08
CA GLU A 236 19.23 -16.34 -40.45
C GLU A 236 17.92 -15.67 -40.95
N GLU A 237 17.37 -16.15 -42.07
CA GLU A 237 16.15 -15.64 -42.71
C GLU A 237 14.89 -15.81 -41.85
N GLU A 238 14.79 -16.87 -41.03
CA GLU A 238 13.61 -17.05 -40.15
C GLU A 238 13.57 -16.00 -39.02
N GLN A 239 14.72 -15.54 -38.51
CA GLN A 239 14.73 -14.54 -37.44
C GLN A 239 14.13 -13.20 -37.87
N ASP A 240 14.38 -12.76 -39.10
CA ASP A 240 13.79 -11.52 -39.62
C ASP A 240 12.32 -11.73 -40.05
N HIS A 241 11.95 -12.94 -40.48
CA HIS A 241 10.57 -13.28 -40.83
C HIS A 241 9.58 -13.16 -39.66
N TYR A 242 10.02 -13.42 -38.42
CA TYR A 242 9.21 -13.20 -37.22
C TYR A 242 9.30 -11.78 -36.65
N LYS A 243 10.35 -11.01 -36.92
CA LYS A 243 10.43 -9.57 -36.58
C LYS A 243 9.46 -8.72 -37.41
N GLU A 244 9.33 -9.02 -38.71
CA GLU A 244 8.49 -8.23 -39.63
C GLU A 244 6.99 -8.56 -39.50
N LYS A 245 6.65 -9.77 -39.01
CA LYS A 245 5.27 -10.16 -38.69
C LYS A 245 4.81 -9.60 -37.35
N ASP A 246 4.71 -8.28 -37.27
CA ASP A 246 3.92 -7.62 -36.24
C ASP A 246 2.45 -8.05 -36.39
N VAL A 247 2.02 -9.03 -35.59
CA VAL A 247 0.71 -9.67 -35.68
C VAL A 247 -0.37 -8.64 -35.32
N LYS A 248 -0.93 -8.00 -36.36
CA LYS A 248 -2.09 -7.10 -36.21
C LYS A 248 -3.17 -7.82 -35.41
N PRO A 249 -3.51 -7.35 -34.20
CA PRO A 249 -4.41 -8.09 -33.31
C PRO A 249 -5.78 -8.24 -33.99
N LYS A 250 -6.26 -9.49 -34.10
CA LYS A 250 -7.55 -9.81 -34.72
C LYS A 250 -8.70 -9.30 -33.85
N ASN A 251 -9.10 -8.05 -34.07
CA ASN A 251 -10.31 -7.44 -33.51
C ASN A 251 -10.50 -7.61 -31.99
N LEU A 252 -9.40 -7.60 -31.22
CA LEU A 252 -9.46 -7.13 -29.84
C LEU A 252 -9.88 -5.67 -29.90
N LYS A 253 -11.17 -5.41 -29.71
CA LYS A 253 -11.67 -4.07 -29.40
C LYS A 253 -10.99 -3.64 -28.11
N GLN A 254 -10.03 -2.72 -28.23
CA GLN A 254 -9.77 -1.84 -27.10
C GLN A 254 -11.09 -1.10 -26.82
N PRO A 255 -11.51 -0.91 -25.55
CA PRO A 255 -12.58 0.02 -25.28
C PRO A 255 -12.15 1.39 -25.81
N ASP A 256 -13.05 2.11 -26.48
CA ASP A 256 -12.79 3.46 -27.02
C ASP A 256 -12.77 4.48 -25.86
N GLN A 257 -11.81 4.29 -24.93
CA GLN A 257 -11.51 5.22 -23.85
C GLN A 257 -10.80 6.42 -24.45
N LYS A 258 -11.59 7.48 -24.66
CA LYS A 258 -11.09 8.83 -24.92
C LYS A 258 -10.62 9.43 -23.59
N ALA A 259 -9.52 10.18 -23.62
CA ALA A 259 -8.92 10.81 -22.45
C ALA A 259 -9.95 11.58 -21.61
N SER A 260 -10.33 10.99 -20.47
CA SER A 260 -11.29 11.56 -19.52
C SER A 260 -10.54 12.28 -18.40
N ILE A 261 -10.48 13.61 -18.46
CA ILE A 261 -9.93 14.42 -17.38
C ILE A 261 -10.78 14.18 -16.11
N PRO A 262 -10.19 13.76 -14.98
CA PRO A 262 -10.94 13.53 -13.75
C PRO A 262 -11.65 14.80 -13.27
N SER A 263 -12.94 14.71 -12.96
CA SER A 263 -13.62 15.79 -12.26
C SER A 263 -13.23 15.76 -10.78
N TYR A 264 -12.57 16.81 -10.30
CA TYR A 264 -12.47 17.03 -8.87
C TYR A 264 -13.87 17.17 -8.26
N THR A 265 -14.03 16.73 -7.00
CA THR A 265 -15.23 16.97 -6.20
C THR A 265 -14.81 17.57 -4.86
N PRO A 266 -15.54 18.56 -4.30
CA PRO A 266 -15.19 19.12 -3.00
C PRO A 266 -15.10 18.05 -1.91
N HIS A 267 -14.11 18.19 -1.03
CA HIS A 267 -13.77 17.21 0.00
C HIS A 267 -13.83 17.86 1.39
N ASP A 268 -14.25 17.09 2.39
CA ASP A 268 -14.30 17.53 3.78
C ASP A 268 -12.98 17.25 4.51
N GLN A 269 -12.59 18.13 5.44
CA GLN A 269 -11.33 18.03 6.17
C GLN A 269 -11.16 16.69 6.92
N SER A 270 -12.20 16.17 7.58
CA SER A 270 -12.17 14.86 8.24
C SER A 270 -11.88 13.75 7.22
N THR A 271 -12.50 13.82 6.03
CA THR A 271 -12.30 12.81 4.98
C THR A 271 -10.90 12.88 4.34
N ILE A 272 -10.28 14.06 4.29
CA ILE A 272 -8.87 14.24 3.87
C ILE A 272 -7.92 13.69 4.95
N TYR A 273 -8.17 14.00 6.23
CA TYR A 273 -7.36 13.56 7.37
C TYR A 273 -7.42 12.04 7.56
N LYS A 274 -8.61 11.43 7.39
CA LYS A 274 -8.78 9.97 7.38
C LYS A 274 -7.90 9.32 6.31
N ASP A 275 -7.95 9.78 5.07
CA ASP A 275 -7.18 9.16 3.98
C ASP A 275 -5.66 9.38 4.14
N ALA A 276 -5.25 10.51 4.73
CA ALA A 276 -3.86 10.73 5.14
C ALA A 276 -3.41 9.75 6.24
N ALA A 277 -4.24 9.52 7.27
CA ALA A 277 -3.98 8.52 8.32
C ALA A 277 -3.96 7.08 7.78
N THR A 278 -4.87 6.74 6.85
CA THR A 278 -4.87 5.44 6.15
C THR A 278 -3.61 5.27 5.31
N SER A 279 -3.12 6.32 4.64
CA SER A 279 -1.86 6.24 3.89
C SER A 279 -0.64 6.00 4.80
N PHE A 280 -0.61 6.59 6.00
CA PHE A 280 0.45 6.32 6.98
C PHE A 280 0.43 4.86 7.46
N GLN A 281 -0.74 4.29 7.75
CA GLN A 281 -0.87 2.88 8.13
C GLN A 281 -0.48 1.95 6.98
N TYR A 282 -0.90 2.27 5.75
CA TYR A 282 -0.51 1.57 4.54
C TYR A 282 1.02 1.60 4.33
N THR A 283 1.67 2.74 4.57
CA THR A 283 3.14 2.89 4.51
C THR A 283 3.83 1.91 5.47
N LEU A 284 3.36 1.82 6.71
CA LEU A 284 3.92 0.91 7.73
C LEU A 284 3.77 -0.57 7.32
N GLN A 285 2.62 -0.95 6.76
CA GLN A 285 2.36 -2.32 6.33
C GLN A 285 3.09 -2.71 5.05
N ASN A 286 3.29 -1.80 4.09
CA ASN A 286 3.66 -2.16 2.72
C ASN A 286 4.90 -1.45 2.13
N SER A 287 5.38 -0.36 2.75
CA SER A 287 6.42 0.51 2.16
C SER A 287 7.69 0.63 2.99
N ILE A 288 7.63 0.51 4.32
CA ILE A 288 8.84 0.58 5.16
C ILE A 288 9.76 -0.64 4.95
N TYR A 289 9.18 -1.85 4.87
CA TYR A 289 9.89 -3.12 4.71
C TYR A 289 9.56 -3.80 3.38
N MET A 290 10.19 -3.33 2.32
CA MET A 290 10.20 -3.96 0.97
C MET A 290 11.19 -5.14 0.86
N SER A 291 11.89 -5.45 1.94
CA SER A 291 12.99 -6.43 1.98
C SER A 291 13.02 -7.13 3.34
N ASN A 292 13.44 -8.40 3.34
CA ASN A 292 13.59 -9.17 4.57
C ASN A 292 14.80 -8.70 5.41
N GLY A 293 14.70 -8.82 6.73
CA GLY A 293 15.74 -8.44 7.69
C GLY A 293 15.66 -6.98 8.19
N PRO A 294 16.68 -6.51 8.92
CA PRO A 294 16.70 -5.17 9.51
C PRO A 294 16.80 -4.06 8.48
N LEU A 295 16.30 -2.86 8.81
CA LEU A 295 16.54 -1.68 7.99
C LEU A 295 18.05 -1.33 7.97
N SER A 296 18.55 -0.94 6.80
CA SER A 296 19.91 -0.39 6.70
C SER A 296 20.05 0.89 7.54
N LYS A 297 21.27 1.24 7.92
CA LYS A 297 21.56 2.43 8.75
C LYS A 297 20.91 3.70 8.18
N ASP A 298 20.98 3.88 6.86
CA ASP A 298 20.51 5.10 6.20
C ASP A 298 18.98 5.11 6.06
N LYS A 299 18.35 3.96 5.78
CA LYS A 299 16.89 3.80 5.90
C LYS A 299 16.41 4.08 7.33
N ALA A 300 17.09 3.55 8.36
CA ALA A 300 16.75 3.81 9.75
C ALA A 300 16.88 5.30 10.12
N VAL A 301 17.92 5.99 9.65
CA VAL A 301 18.08 7.44 9.86
C VAL A 301 17.00 8.24 9.13
N ALA A 302 16.63 7.87 7.91
CA ALA A 302 15.54 8.50 7.17
C ALA A 302 14.19 8.30 7.87
N LEU A 303 13.86 7.06 8.27
CA LEU A 303 12.63 6.73 9.00
C LEU A 303 12.55 7.47 10.34
N GLN A 304 13.65 7.55 11.10
CA GLN A 304 13.67 8.29 12.37
C GLN A 304 13.36 9.78 12.16
N LYS A 305 13.87 10.40 11.09
CA LYS A 305 13.58 11.80 10.74
C LYS A 305 12.16 11.97 10.22
N TRP A 306 11.64 11.01 9.45
CA TRP A 306 10.26 10.99 8.96
C TRP A 306 9.25 10.93 10.12
N ILE A 307 9.41 9.97 11.04
CA ILE A 307 8.62 9.88 12.28
C ILE A 307 8.72 11.17 13.11
N ARG A 308 9.90 11.81 13.16
CA ARG A 308 10.08 13.10 13.85
C ARG A 308 9.25 14.20 13.20
N LEU A 309 9.30 14.34 11.87
CA LEU A 309 8.54 15.37 11.14
C LEU A 309 7.03 15.17 11.38
N LEU A 310 6.51 13.96 11.15
CA LEU A 310 5.11 13.61 11.41
C LEU A 310 4.69 13.96 12.85
N TYR A 311 5.50 13.59 13.85
CA TYR A 311 5.19 13.85 15.26
C TYR A 311 5.21 15.34 15.66
N MET A 312 5.70 16.23 14.80
CA MET A 312 5.76 17.67 15.08
C MET A 312 4.69 18.48 14.34
N THR A 313 4.18 17.95 13.22
CA THR A 313 3.46 18.72 12.19
C THR A 313 2.09 18.14 11.84
N LEU A 314 1.74 16.97 12.37
CA LEU A 314 0.35 16.50 12.32
C LEU A 314 -0.51 17.33 13.30
N PRO A 315 -1.81 17.55 12.99
CA PRO A 315 -2.77 18.13 13.94
C PRO A 315 -2.98 17.24 15.18
N HIS A 316 -3.20 17.85 16.35
CA HIS A 316 -3.30 17.14 17.65
C HIS A 316 -4.56 17.51 18.47
N ASP A 317 -5.39 18.44 18.02
CA ASP A 317 -6.54 18.94 18.80
C ASP A 317 -7.79 18.04 18.71
N ASP A 318 -8.76 18.26 19.61
CA ASP A 318 -9.91 17.36 19.82
C ASP A 318 -10.76 17.09 18.55
N ASP A 319 -10.78 18.04 17.60
CA ASP A 319 -11.49 17.92 16.30
C ASP A 319 -10.71 17.10 15.23
N THR A 320 -9.58 16.48 15.58
CA THR A 320 -8.66 15.80 14.63
C THR A 320 -8.60 14.28 14.84
N SER A 321 -9.77 13.72 15.17
CA SER A 321 -9.94 12.37 15.70
C SER A 321 -9.37 11.23 14.85
N GLU A 322 -9.25 11.46 13.54
CA GLU A 322 -8.72 10.56 12.51
C GLU A 322 -7.24 10.24 12.73
N PHE A 323 -6.48 11.19 13.28
CA PHE A 323 -5.05 11.00 13.57
C PHE A 323 -4.77 10.31 14.91
N ASN A 324 -5.76 10.02 15.76
CA ASN A 324 -5.54 9.39 17.07
C ASN A 324 -4.72 8.09 17.01
N THR A 325 -5.07 7.19 16.09
CA THR A 325 -4.33 5.92 15.92
C THR A 325 -2.91 6.17 15.39
N THR A 326 -2.76 7.12 14.46
CA THR A 326 -1.46 7.56 13.94
C THR A 326 -0.56 8.13 15.05
N TRP A 327 -1.11 8.94 15.95
CA TRP A 327 -0.40 9.47 17.11
C TRP A 327 0.11 8.38 18.05
N GLU A 328 -0.72 7.41 18.42
CA GLU A 328 -0.29 6.28 19.26
C GLU A 328 0.78 5.43 18.56
N GLN A 329 0.63 5.17 17.25
CA GLN A 329 1.65 4.46 16.47
C GLN A 329 2.98 5.25 16.43
N LEU A 330 2.95 6.58 16.26
CA LEU A 330 4.15 7.42 16.31
C LEU A 330 4.77 7.47 17.72
N LYS A 331 3.98 7.48 18.80
CA LYS A 331 4.49 7.37 20.19
C LYS A 331 5.19 6.03 20.42
N ILE A 332 4.63 4.93 19.91
CA ILE A 332 5.25 3.60 19.97
C ILE A 332 6.54 3.56 19.13
N LEU A 333 6.52 4.09 17.90
CA LEU A 333 7.70 4.14 17.03
C LEU A 333 8.83 4.99 17.62
N ARG A 334 8.53 6.15 18.23
CA ARG A 334 9.52 6.98 18.94
C ARG A 334 10.14 6.24 20.12
N SER A 335 9.32 5.57 20.94
CA SER A 335 9.76 4.94 22.19
C SER A 335 10.44 3.57 22.01
N LYS A 336 10.08 2.82 20.97
CA LYS A 336 10.60 1.47 20.68
C LYS A 336 11.36 1.38 19.35
N PHE A 337 11.89 2.50 18.87
CA PHE A 337 12.51 2.61 17.53
C PHE A 337 13.51 1.49 17.20
N ASN A 338 14.42 1.18 18.13
CA ASN A 338 15.45 0.15 17.94
C ASN A 338 14.88 -1.27 17.74
N THR A 339 13.67 -1.55 18.22
CA THR A 339 12.96 -2.81 17.96
C THR A 339 12.15 -2.73 16.68
N ALA A 340 11.55 -1.58 16.37
CA ALA A 340 10.81 -1.38 15.12
C ALA A 340 11.70 -1.51 13.85
N ILE A 341 13.02 -1.31 13.95
CA ILE A 341 13.97 -1.42 12.82
C ILE A 341 14.61 -2.82 12.65
N THR A 342 14.22 -3.85 13.41
CA THR A 342 14.82 -5.20 13.29
C THR A 342 14.15 -6.10 12.24
N SER A 343 12.83 -6.03 12.08
CA SER A 343 12.08 -6.73 11.02
C SER A 343 10.69 -6.11 10.81
N LYS A 344 10.06 -6.45 9.68
CA LYS A 344 8.65 -6.13 9.40
C LYS A 344 7.74 -6.62 10.52
N ASP A 345 7.88 -7.88 10.92
CA ASP A 345 6.95 -8.53 11.84
C ASP A 345 7.01 -7.91 13.24
N GLU A 346 8.20 -7.57 13.75
CA GLU A 346 8.34 -6.85 15.02
C GLU A 346 7.78 -5.42 14.92
N MET A 347 7.92 -4.72 13.79
CA MET A 347 7.24 -3.43 13.60
C MET A 347 5.71 -3.57 13.63
N LEU A 348 5.12 -4.52 12.88
CA LEU A 348 3.66 -4.68 12.81
C LEU A 348 3.06 -5.12 14.16
N LYS A 349 3.72 -6.06 14.83
CA LYS A 349 3.37 -6.54 16.18
C LYS A 349 3.48 -5.46 17.25
N LEU A 350 4.45 -4.56 17.17
CA LEU A 350 4.53 -3.40 18.06
C LEU A 350 3.37 -2.43 17.87
N LEU A 351 2.79 -2.37 16.67
CA LEU A 351 1.76 -1.39 16.27
C LEU A 351 0.33 -1.96 16.20
N GLY A 352 0.15 -3.26 16.46
CA GLY A 352 -1.14 -3.94 16.32
C GLY A 352 -1.59 -4.17 14.87
N LEU A 353 -0.66 -4.06 13.90
CA LEU A 353 -0.90 -4.12 12.46
C LEU A 353 -0.63 -5.52 11.86
N GLU A 354 -0.69 -6.56 12.69
CA GLU A 354 -0.42 -7.97 12.34
C GLU A 354 -1.45 -8.58 11.37
N LYS A 355 -2.62 -7.95 11.23
CA LYS A 355 -3.61 -8.26 10.20
C LYS A 355 -3.58 -7.17 9.14
N GLU A 356 -3.54 -7.58 7.87
CA GLU A 356 -3.75 -6.67 6.75
C GLU A 356 -5.19 -6.13 6.81
N ALA A 357 -5.31 -4.81 6.95
CA ALA A 357 -6.59 -4.13 6.99
C ALA A 357 -6.94 -3.65 5.57
N GLY A 358 -8.16 -3.94 5.12
CA GLY A 358 -8.69 -3.35 3.89
C GLY A 358 -8.65 -1.82 4.00
N SER A 359 -8.00 -1.15 3.05
CA SER A 359 -7.84 0.30 3.09
C SER A 359 -9.11 1.00 2.62
N GLU A 360 -9.99 1.37 3.55
CA GLU A 360 -11.23 2.09 3.26
C GLU A 360 -10.97 3.58 2.96
N TRP A 361 -10.55 3.88 1.73
CA TRP A 361 -10.40 5.26 1.23
C TRP A 361 -11.74 6.01 1.18
N SER A 362 -11.68 7.34 1.26
CA SER A 362 -12.83 8.24 1.41
C SER A 362 -12.93 9.23 0.25
N THR A 363 -11.97 10.14 0.15
CA THR A 363 -11.82 11.14 -0.94
C THR A 363 -10.98 10.56 -2.06
N CYS A 364 -9.93 9.83 -1.70
CA CYS A 364 -9.01 9.14 -2.60
C CYS A 364 -9.62 7.88 -3.24
N ARG A 365 -10.93 7.66 -3.08
CA ARG A 365 -11.68 6.51 -3.56
C ARG A 365 -12.30 6.75 -4.93
N MET A 366 -11.47 6.68 -5.97
CA MET A 366 -11.94 6.61 -7.37
C MET A 366 -12.64 5.27 -7.67
N ASP A 367 -13.39 5.18 -8.77
CA ASP A 367 -14.37 4.09 -9.05
C ASP A 367 -13.84 2.64 -8.96
N ASN A 368 -12.52 2.43 -9.07
CA ASN A 368 -11.86 1.12 -8.97
C ASN A 368 -10.88 1.01 -7.78
N ASP A 369 -10.87 1.96 -6.83
CA ASP A 369 -9.92 2.12 -5.70
C ASP A 369 -8.42 2.25 -6.07
N GLN A 370 -8.06 2.19 -7.35
CA GLN A 370 -6.70 2.18 -7.94
C GLN A 370 -5.83 3.44 -7.73
N PHE A 371 -6.23 4.39 -6.88
CA PHE A 371 -5.46 5.61 -6.58
C PHE A 371 -5.41 5.99 -5.09
N GLY A 372 -5.96 5.15 -4.21
CA GLY A 372 -6.13 5.46 -2.79
C GLY A 372 -4.85 5.87 -2.05
N TYR A 373 -3.82 5.00 -2.07
CA TYR A 373 -2.59 5.24 -1.31
C TYR A 373 -1.83 6.48 -1.75
N THR A 374 -1.70 6.72 -3.06
CA THR A 374 -0.92 7.86 -3.58
C THR A 374 -1.62 9.19 -3.31
N CYS A 375 -2.94 9.26 -3.46
CA CYS A 375 -3.72 10.43 -3.08
C CYS A 375 -3.66 10.68 -1.56
N GLY A 376 -3.82 9.64 -0.72
CA GLY A 376 -3.72 9.77 0.73
C GLY A 376 -2.33 10.21 1.18
N LEU A 377 -1.27 9.74 0.50
CA LEU A 377 0.10 10.14 0.77
C LEU A 377 0.37 11.60 0.37
N TRP A 378 -0.20 12.08 -0.73
CA TRP A 378 -0.17 13.52 -1.06
C TRP A 378 -0.90 14.35 -0.01
N ASN A 379 -2.10 13.94 0.43
CA ASN A 379 -2.81 14.62 1.52
C ASN A 379 -1.92 14.68 2.78
N LEU A 380 -1.28 13.57 3.15
CA LEU A 380 -0.36 13.50 4.29
C LEU A 380 0.84 14.45 4.13
N PHE A 381 1.45 14.55 2.95
CA PHE A 381 2.54 15.49 2.71
C PHE A 381 2.09 16.95 2.81
N HIS A 382 0.96 17.32 2.20
CA HIS A 382 0.45 18.70 2.27
C HIS A 382 0.13 19.11 3.70
N ILE A 383 -0.57 18.24 4.46
CA ILE A 383 -0.88 18.46 5.88
C ILE A 383 0.39 18.77 6.70
N ILE A 384 1.47 17.97 6.55
CA ILE A 384 2.69 18.18 7.35
C ILE A 384 3.55 19.35 6.86
N THR A 385 3.38 19.82 5.62
CA THR A 385 4.00 21.08 5.18
C THR A 385 3.25 22.30 5.68
N VAL A 386 1.92 22.23 5.80
CA VAL A 386 1.10 23.28 6.44
C VAL A 386 1.39 23.33 7.94
N GLY A 387 1.34 22.19 8.64
CA GLY A 387 1.68 22.10 10.07
C GLY A 387 3.16 22.34 10.40
N TYR A 388 4.05 22.38 9.39
CA TYR A 388 5.40 22.93 9.52
C TYR A 388 5.40 24.46 9.50
N ALA A 389 4.58 25.08 8.65
CA ALA A 389 4.46 26.53 8.58
C ALA A 389 3.80 27.10 9.85
N GLU A 390 2.69 26.51 10.27
CA GLU A 390 1.94 26.89 11.49
C GLU A 390 2.80 26.79 12.77
N HIS A 391 3.68 25.78 12.85
CA HIS A 391 4.62 25.60 13.96
C HIS A 391 5.52 26.83 14.19
N ASP A 392 5.98 27.48 13.12
CA ASP A 392 6.87 28.64 13.20
C ASP A 392 6.14 29.93 13.63
N ASP A 393 4.82 30.03 13.35
CA ASP A 393 4.01 31.21 13.65
C ASP A 393 3.43 31.18 15.08
N ASP A 394 2.94 30.03 15.54
CA ASP A 394 2.11 29.92 16.76
C ASP A 394 2.88 29.69 18.08
N ASN A 395 4.22 29.80 18.07
CA ASN A 395 5.10 29.56 19.22
C ASN A 395 4.90 28.18 19.91
N GLY A 396 4.32 27.20 19.22
CA GLY A 396 4.14 25.83 19.71
C GLY A 396 2.85 25.57 20.49
N THR A 397 1.80 26.40 20.40
CA THR A 397 0.53 26.21 21.13
C THR A 397 -0.24 24.95 20.74
N HIS A 398 -0.33 24.64 19.43
CA HIS A 398 -1.12 23.53 18.87
C HIS A 398 -0.32 22.21 18.72
N HIS A 399 0.84 22.09 19.39
CA HIS A 399 1.77 20.97 19.20
C HIS A 399 1.91 20.09 20.46
N PRO A 400 2.32 18.80 20.33
CA PRO A 400 2.53 17.92 21.47
C PRO A 400 3.54 18.50 22.47
N LYS A 401 3.22 18.46 23.77
CA LYS A 401 4.09 19.03 24.82
C LYS A 401 5.41 18.27 25.05
N ASP A 402 5.54 17.08 24.48
CA ASP A 402 6.78 16.30 24.38
C ASP A 402 7.37 16.28 22.95
N ALA A 403 6.90 17.14 22.06
CA ALA A 403 7.44 17.28 20.72
C ALA A 403 8.96 17.52 20.77
N PRO A 404 9.75 16.85 19.91
CA PRO A 404 11.19 17.10 19.86
C PRO A 404 11.46 18.49 19.25
N PRO A 405 12.64 19.10 19.49
CA PRO A 405 12.91 20.49 19.09
C PRO A 405 12.63 20.82 17.60
N PRO A 406 12.32 22.08 17.26
CA PRO A 406 11.98 22.53 15.91
C PRO A 406 12.92 22.00 14.82
N ILE A 407 12.39 21.61 13.66
CA ILE A 407 13.20 21.27 12.48
C ILE A 407 13.67 22.61 11.91
N GLN A 408 14.94 22.93 12.16
CA GLN A 408 15.47 24.30 12.14
C GLN A 408 15.59 24.98 10.76
N SER A 409 15.02 24.40 9.70
CA SER A 409 14.90 25.02 8.38
C SER A 409 14.05 24.17 7.43
N GLU A 410 13.46 24.88 6.49
CA GLU A 410 12.65 24.41 5.37
C GLU A 410 13.46 23.37 4.55
N VAL A 411 14.73 23.68 4.25
CA VAL A 411 15.73 22.77 3.65
C VAL A 411 15.86 21.43 4.39
N LYS A 412 15.76 21.41 5.73
CA LYS A 412 15.86 20.17 6.51
C LYS A 412 14.58 19.35 6.41
N ALA A 413 13.42 19.99 6.28
CA ALA A 413 12.14 19.31 6.09
C ALA A 413 11.98 18.78 4.65
N SER A 414 12.37 19.55 3.63
CA SER A 414 12.36 19.12 2.23
C SER A 414 13.28 17.91 1.98
N ILE A 415 14.46 17.88 2.61
CA ILE A 415 15.37 16.71 2.58
C ILE A 415 14.74 15.48 3.28
N ILE A 416 13.86 15.67 4.28
CA ILE A 416 13.15 14.56 4.92
C ILE A 416 12.07 14.00 4.00
N LEU A 417 11.31 14.85 3.30
CA LEU A 417 10.36 14.45 2.26
C LEU A 417 11.07 13.69 1.12
N ARG A 418 12.16 14.26 0.57
CA ARG A 418 13.01 13.62 -0.45
C ARG A 418 13.47 12.23 -0.03
N ASN A 419 14.03 12.10 1.17
CA ASN A 419 14.61 10.83 1.62
C ASN A 419 13.54 9.81 2.06
N TYR A 420 12.33 10.24 2.42
CA TYR A 420 11.20 9.33 2.55
C TYR A 420 10.82 8.73 1.19
N ILE A 421 10.70 9.57 0.14
CA ILE A 421 10.42 9.12 -1.22
C ILE A 421 11.51 8.16 -1.72
N ASP A 422 12.79 8.50 -1.52
CA ASP A 422 13.95 7.69 -1.91
C ASP A 422 13.87 6.26 -1.33
N TYR A 423 13.80 6.14 0.00
CA TYR A 423 13.97 4.86 0.68
C TYR A 423 12.71 4.01 0.83
N PHE A 424 11.51 4.61 0.75
CA PHE A 424 10.26 3.94 1.09
C PHE A 424 9.15 4.05 0.03
N PHE A 425 9.18 5.02 -0.89
CA PHE A 425 8.14 5.07 -1.91
C PHE A 425 8.37 4.03 -3.02
N SER A 426 7.37 3.18 -3.22
CA SER A 426 7.49 1.89 -3.91
C SER A 426 7.06 1.90 -5.38
N CYS A 427 6.44 2.97 -5.88
CA CYS A 427 6.37 3.23 -7.32
C CYS A 427 7.74 3.71 -7.80
N ARG A 428 8.43 2.90 -8.63
CA ARG A 428 9.82 3.14 -9.02
C ARG A 428 9.96 4.45 -9.81
N GLU A 429 9.16 4.60 -10.84
CA GLU A 429 9.18 5.72 -11.78
C GLU A 429 8.67 7.01 -11.12
N CYS A 430 7.67 6.90 -10.23
CA CYS A 430 7.17 8.04 -9.47
C CYS A 430 8.27 8.61 -8.55
N ARG A 431 9.02 7.73 -7.87
CA ARG A 431 10.20 8.09 -7.09
C ARG A 431 11.28 8.70 -7.97
N GLU A 432 11.63 8.07 -9.08
CA GLU A 432 12.67 8.55 -10.00
C GLU A 432 12.34 9.94 -10.57
N HIS A 433 11.08 10.20 -10.97
CA HIS A 433 10.62 11.52 -11.37
C HIS A 433 10.70 12.56 -10.25
N PHE A 434 10.29 12.21 -9.02
CA PHE A 434 10.36 13.13 -7.88
C PHE A 434 11.79 13.46 -7.48
N LEU A 435 12.66 12.44 -7.34
CA LEU A 435 14.07 12.62 -6.97
C LEU A 435 14.81 13.41 -8.05
N LYS A 436 14.60 13.11 -9.34
CA LYS A 436 15.18 13.89 -10.43
C LYS A 436 14.71 15.35 -10.40
N GLY A 437 13.41 15.59 -10.17
CA GLY A 437 12.89 16.95 -10.02
C GLY A 437 13.53 17.71 -8.86
N TYR A 438 13.66 17.06 -7.70
CA TYR A 438 14.32 17.64 -6.53
C TYR A 438 15.81 17.95 -6.79
N ASP A 439 16.55 16.96 -7.29
CA ASP A 439 18.01 17.03 -7.43
C ASP A 439 18.46 17.91 -8.63
N ASP A 440 17.61 18.11 -9.64
CA ASP A 440 17.79 19.07 -10.74
C ASP A 440 17.24 20.48 -10.42
N CYS A 441 16.91 20.78 -9.16
CA CYS A 441 16.42 22.08 -8.68
C CYS A 441 15.06 22.55 -9.26
N ALA A 442 14.16 21.65 -9.63
CA ALA A 442 12.82 22.03 -10.09
C ALA A 442 12.02 22.74 -8.99
N HIS A 443 11.16 23.68 -9.39
CA HIS A 443 10.39 24.56 -8.49
C HIS A 443 11.28 25.35 -7.49
N ASP A 444 12.50 25.64 -7.94
CA ASP A 444 13.57 26.39 -7.25
C ASP A 444 13.98 25.85 -5.87
N VAL A 445 13.73 24.56 -5.59
CA VAL A 445 13.98 23.94 -4.26
C VAL A 445 15.40 24.12 -3.71
N CYS A 446 16.37 24.40 -4.57
CA CYS A 446 17.77 24.65 -4.22
C CYS A 446 18.02 26.06 -3.64
N HIS A 447 17.24 27.08 -4.02
CA HIS A 447 17.45 28.48 -3.65
C HIS A 447 16.27 29.13 -2.92
N ARG A 448 15.04 28.65 -3.15
CA ARG A 448 13.79 29.12 -2.53
C ARG A 448 13.83 29.22 -0.99
N PHE A 449 14.59 28.33 -0.35
CA PHE A 449 14.75 28.28 1.11
C PHE A 449 15.99 29.05 1.63
N GLU A 450 16.75 29.73 0.76
CA GLU A 450 17.86 30.58 1.17
C GLU A 450 17.33 31.91 1.72
N LYS A 451 17.61 32.20 3.00
CA LYS A 451 17.20 33.48 3.62
C LYS A 451 18.08 34.60 3.08
N THR A 452 17.54 35.38 2.13
CA THR A 452 18.23 36.51 1.48
C THR A 452 18.74 37.50 2.53
N GLY A 453 20.06 37.72 2.53
CA GLY A 453 20.73 38.49 3.57
C GLY A 453 20.52 40.00 3.48
N GLU A 454 20.30 40.59 4.66
CA GLU A 454 20.41 42.01 4.99
C GLU A 454 19.30 42.98 4.53
N ASN A 455 18.89 43.84 5.48
CA ASN A 455 18.18 45.11 5.28
C ASN A 455 16.70 45.09 4.87
N ASN A 456 15.88 44.22 5.48
CA ASN A 456 14.48 44.57 5.78
C ASN A 456 14.06 44.06 7.18
N SER A 457 13.38 44.92 7.96
CA SER A 457 12.93 44.62 9.33
C SER A 457 11.50 44.05 9.38
N SER A 458 11.08 43.36 8.32
CA SER A 458 9.81 42.65 8.22
C SER A 458 10.02 41.18 8.62
N SER A 459 9.81 40.87 9.89
CA SER A 459 10.05 39.56 10.48
C SER A 459 8.90 38.57 10.19
N SER A 460 8.73 38.16 8.94
CA SER A 460 7.99 36.95 8.57
C SER A 460 8.98 35.78 8.43
N SER A 461 8.70 34.64 9.07
CA SER A 461 9.39 33.40 8.67
C SER A 461 8.87 33.01 7.29
N ASN A 462 9.75 32.60 6.37
CA ASN A 462 9.31 32.08 5.06
C ASN A 462 8.94 30.58 5.16
N SER A 463 8.35 30.20 6.30
CA SER A 463 8.02 28.82 6.70
C SER A 463 6.98 28.19 5.77
N GLN A 464 6.13 29.03 5.17
CA GLN A 464 5.11 28.70 4.17
C GLN A 464 5.71 28.18 2.85
N GLU A 465 6.96 28.52 2.50
CA GLU A 465 7.58 28.11 1.23
C GLU A 465 7.68 26.59 1.07
N LEU A 466 7.76 25.84 2.18
CA LEU A 466 7.79 24.37 2.11
C LEU A 466 6.47 23.82 1.58
N ALA A 467 5.34 24.43 1.95
CA ALA A 467 4.02 24.08 1.46
C ALA A 467 3.79 24.58 0.03
N LEU A 468 4.18 25.83 -0.27
CA LEU A 468 4.08 26.39 -1.63
C LEU A 468 4.92 25.60 -2.64
N TRP A 469 6.15 25.24 -2.29
CA TRP A 469 7.00 24.36 -3.12
C TRP A 469 6.33 23.00 -3.38
N LEU A 470 5.82 22.33 -2.34
CA LEU A 470 5.18 21.03 -2.49
C LEU A 470 3.90 21.11 -3.34
N TRP A 471 3.14 22.20 -3.18
CA TRP A 471 1.96 22.53 -3.98
C TRP A 471 2.30 22.73 -5.47
N GLU A 472 3.32 23.52 -5.79
CA GLU A 472 3.79 23.69 -7.18
C GLU A 472 4.28 22.37 -7.78
N VAL A 473 5.04 21.56 -7.02
CA VAL A 473 5.49 20.22 -7.45
C VAL A 473 4.30 19.30 -7.73
N HIS A 474 3.25 19.34 -6.90
CA HIS A 474 2.05 18.53 -7.10
C HIS A 474 1.28 18.97 -8.36
N ASN A 475 1.12 20.28 -8.59
CA ASN A 475 0.53 20.80 -9.83
C ASN A 475 1.38 20.45 -11.08
N GLY A 476 2.70 20.51 -10.98
CA GLY A 476 3.61 20.06 -12.04
C GLY A 476 3.48 18.56 -12.34
N VAL A 477 3.22 17.73 -11.33
CA VAL A 477 2.87 16.31 -11.51
C VAL A 477 1.51 16.16 -12.21
N ASN A 478 0.48 16.91 -11.82
CA ASN A 478 -0.85 16.84 -12.44
C ASN A 478 -0.80 17.16 -13.94
N VAL A 479 -0.14 18.26 -14.31
CA VAL A 479 0.05 18.63 -15.73
C VAL A 479 0.85 17.57 -16.47
N ARG A 480 1.95 17.04 -15.90
CA ARG A 480 2.72 15.97 -16.56
C ARG A 480 1.86 14.71 -16.79
N LEU A 481 1.06 14.30 -15.82
CA LEU A 481 0.16 13.14 -15.95
C LEU A 481 -0.93 13.35 -17.02
N LEU A 482 -1.39 14.58 -17.23
CA LEU A 482 -2.30 14.93 -18.34
C LEU A 482 -1.61 14.78 -19.71
N HIS A 483 -0.37 15.26 -19.87
CA HIS A 483 0.40 15.03 -21.11
C HIS A 483 0.67 13.53 -21.34
N GLU A 484 1.08 12.81 -20.30
CA GLU A 484 1.27 11.34 -20.34
C GLU A 484 -0.02 10.58 -20.72
N LEU A 485 -1.21 11.10 -20.35
CA LEU A 485 -2.51 10.55 -20.76
C LEU A 485 -2.75 10.74 -22.26
N PHE A 486 -2.49 11.94 -22.77
CA PHE A 486 -2.79 12.31 -24.15
C PHE A 486 -1.83 11.64 -25.15
N ASP A 487 -0.55 11.51 -24.81
CA ASP A 487 0.43 10.75 -25.62
C ASP A 487 0.07 9.26 -25.76
N ARG A 488 -0.68 8.68 -24.80
CA ARG A 488 -1.19 7.31 -24.87
C ARG A 488 -2.47 7.20 -25.70
N GLU A 489 -3.47 8.02 -25.39
CA GLU A 489 -4.87 7.84 -25.81
C GLU A 489 -5.27 8.70 -27.01
N GLU A 490 -4.68 9.89 -27.17
CA GLU A 490 -4.98 10.84 -28.25
C GLU A 490 -3.74 11.15 -29.12
N LYS A 491 -3.01 10.09 -29.49
CA LYS A 491 -1.75 10.14 -30.27
C LYS A 491 -1.72 11.21 -31.37
N GLY A 492 -0.92 12.26 -31.15
CA GLY A 492 -0.74 13.39 -32.08
C GLY A 492 -1.49 14.66 -31.68
N ARG A 493 -2.33 14.61 -30.63
CA ARG A 493 -2.91 15.79 -29.96
C ARG A 493 -2.20 16.01 -28.62
N ARG A 494 -1.90 17.27 -28.29
CA ARG A 494 -1.51 17.71 -26.95
C ARG A 494 -2.71 18.29 -26.21
N PRO A 495 -2.71 18.33 -24.87
CA PRO A 495 -3.72 19.10 -24.14
C PRO A 495 -3.68 20.57 -24.54
N SER A 496 -4.85 21.19 -24.52
CA SER A 496 -5.03 22.63 -24.60
C SER A 496 -4.87 23.27 -23.21
N LEU A 497 -4.65 24.58 -23.16
CA LEU A 497 -4.52 25.32 -21.90
C LEU A 497 -5.76 25.16 -21.00
N GLU A 498 -6.97 25.06 -21.58
CA GLU A 498 -8.20 24.80 -20.81
C GLU A 498 -8.23 23.37 -20.23
N GLU A 499 -7.59 22.40 -20.89
CA GLU A 499 -7.44 21.03 -20.37
C GLU A 499 -6.36 20.98 -19.27
N GLU A 500 -5.31 21.80 -19.36
CA GLU A 500 -4.28 21.96 -18.32
C GLU A 500 -4.81 22.70 -17.08
N GLU A 501 -5.53 23.82 -17.23
CA GLU A 501 -6.14 24.56 -16.12
C GLU A 501 -7.06 23.68 -15.26
N ARG A 502 -7.75 22.71 -15.89
CA ARG A 502 -8.67 21.78 -15.19
C ARG A 502 -7.97 20.75 -14.29
N VAL A 503 -6.65 20.53 -14.42
CA VAL A 503 -5.87 19.65 -13.53
C VAL A 503 -5.03 20.41 -12.50
N LEU A 504 -5.08 21.75 -12.52
CA LEU A 504 -4.47 22.59 -11.49
C LEU A 504 -5.39 22.68 -10.25
N TRP A 505 -4.77 22.61 -9.08
CA TRP A 505 -5.42 22.74 -7.78
C TRP A 505 -4.88 23.96 -7.02
N PRO A 506 -5.70 24.74 -6.30
CA PRO A 506 -7.16 24.67 -6.27
C PRO A 506 -7.75 25.16 -7.60
N SER A 507 -8.87 24.58 -8.05
CA SER A 507 -9.52 25.07 -9.27
C SER A 507 -10.17 26.44 -9.03
N ARG A 508 -10.43 27.20 -10.11
CA ARG A 508 -11.07 28.52 -10.05
C ARG A 508 -12.40 28.53 -9.27
N ASP A 509 -13.16 27.43 -9.28
CA ASP A 509 -14.41 27.32 -8.52
C ASP A 509 -14.22 26.97 -7.03
N MET A 510 -13.06 26.43 -6.64
CA MET A 510 -12.70 26.19 -5.24
C MET A 510 -12.18 27.46 -4.56
N CYS A 511 -11.29 28.19 -5.23
CA CYS A 511 -10.70 29.43 -4.72
C CYS A 511 -10.52 30.42 -5.87
N ARG A 512 -11.42 31.39 -5.98
CA ARG A 512 -11.32 32.45 -7.01
C ARG A 512 -10.16 33.39 -6.75
N ASP A 513 -9.95 33.74 -5.48
CA ASP A 513 -8.91 34.67 -5.05
C ASP A 513 -7.48 34.09 -5.19
N CYS A 514 -7.37 32.77 -5.43
CA CYS A 514 -6.12 32.07 -5.74
C CYS A 514 -5.73 32.13 -7.23
N TRP A 515 -6.48 32.85 -8.08
CA TRP A 515 -6.20 32.98 -9.51
C TRP A 515 -6.18 34.45 -9.92
N LEU A 516 -5.13 34.85 -10.65
CA LEU A 516 -5.02 36.21 -11.18
C LEU A 516 -5.88 36.36 -12.44
N GLU A 517 -6.70 37.41 -12.51
CA GLU A 517 -7.39 37.81 -13.75
C GLU A 517 -6.36 38.44 -14.72
N GLY A 518 -6.03 37.73 -15.80
CA GLY A 518 -5.19 38.26 -16.88
C GLY A 518 -5.97 39.18 -17.82
N GLU A 519 -5.26 40.10 -18.51
CA GLU A 519 -5.82 41.01 -19.53
C GLU A 519 -6.26 40.24 -20.81
N GLY A 520 -7.33 39.45 -20.69
CA GLY A 520 -7.85 38.60 -21.75
C GLY A 520 -8.82 37.50 -21.27
N GLY A 521 -8.92 37.26 -19.95
CA GLY A 521 -9.68 36.13 -19.38
C GLY A 521 -8.85 34.85 -19.18
N GLU A 522 -7.62 34.84 -19.71
CA GLU A 522 -6.54 33.96 -19.27
C GLU A 522 -6.35 34.13 -17.75
N GLY A 523 -6.02 33.04 -17.05
CA GLY A 523 -5.79 33.10 -15.61
C GLY A 523 -4.62 32.23 -15.19
N VAL A 524 -3.69 32.84 -14.46
CA VAL A 524 -2.54 32.16 -13.86
C VAL A 524 -2.88 31.93 -12.39
N VAL A 525 -2.58 30.75 -11.86
CA VAL A 525 -2.73 30.49 -10.41
C VAL A 525 -1.69 31.37 -9.68
N ALA A 526 -2.13 32.08 -8.65
CA ALA A 526 -1.45 33.22 -8.04
C ALA A 526 -0.22 32.83 -7.20
#